data_AF-A0A8H4B1A8-F1
#
_entry.id   AF-A0A8H4B1A8-F1
#
_cell.length_a   1.000
_cell.length_b   1.000
_cell.length_c   1.000
_cell.angle_alpha   90.00
_cell.angle_beta   90.00
_cell.angle_gamma   90.00
#
_symmetry.space_group_name_H-M   'P 1'
#
loop_
_entity.id
_entity.type
_entity.pdbx_description
1 polymer ?
#
loop_
_entity_poly.entity_id
_entity_poly.type
_entity_poly.pdbx_seq_one_letter_code
_entity_poly.pdbx_strand_id
1 'polypeptide(L)'
;MEPEEEEEMSVDGKKQTDTSSKKRFNEGMDVNSSTPKKKAKKAVRREDSPILKKLIKELSAPIPQQSSSSSIISLQIFPDMDINSVNFRKLDDKIIIAENENKNTILEVIHAYYYFGKGYRLWFDHYKKTYSEDMSNSLVNDKIREHLPDYNKVSEANLRKRKERAIKIFKLFDGVGGEGKIYCIKSFFVSTISRLGVDDIDYVKAKVLKASQ
;
A
#
# COMPACT_ATOMS: atom_id res chain seq x y z
N MET A 1 -26.35 7.35 -61.73
CA MET A 1 -26.50 6.34 -62.78
C MET A 1 -25.18 5.61 -62.82
N GLU A 2 -25.13 4.46 -62.13
CA GLU A 2 -24.09 3.46 -62.33
C GLU A 2 -24.16 2.94 -63.77
N PRO A 3 -23.09 2.28 -64.23
CA PRO A 3 -23.23 0.84 -64.30
C PRO A 3 -22.01 0.07 -63.77
N GLU A 4 -22.31 -1.02 -63.08
CA GLU A 4 -21.51 -2.24 -63.01
C GLU A 4 -21.53 -2.93 -64.40
N GLU A 5 -20.45 -3.62 -64.76
CA GLU A 5 -20.52 -5.01 -65.24
C GLU A 5 -19.11 -5.60 -65.44
N GLU A 6 -18.97 -6.81 -64.94
CA GLU A 6 -17.84 -7.73 -65.00
C GLU A 6 -17.79 -8.44 -66.37
N GLU A 7 -16.61 -8.88 -66.83
CA GLU A 7 -16.42 -10.26 -67.29
C GLU A 7 -14.96 -10.62 -67.59
N GLU A 8 -14.66 -11.89 -67.34
CA GLU A 8 -13.37 -12.55 -67.30
C GLU A 8 -12.80 -12.95 -68.68
N MET A 9 -11.48 -13.16 -68.78
CA MET A 9 -10.95 -14.39 -69.41
C MET A 9 -9.50 -14.72 -68.99
N SER A 10 -9.29 -16.03 -68.82
CA SER A 10 -8.12 -16.81 -68.33
C SER A 10 -6.87 -16.73 -69.23
N VAL A 11 -5.64 -17.16 -68.83
CA VAL A 11 -5.18 -18.58 -68.76
C VAL A 11 -3.79 -18.70 -68.08
N ASP A 12 -3.74 -19.61 -67.11
CA ASP A 12 -2.76 -20.66 -66.71
C ASP A 12 -1.23 -20.43 -66.55
N GLY A 13 -0.71 -21.04 -65.47
CA GLY A 13 0.70 -21.13 -65.09
C GLY A 13 0.97 -21.76 -63.70
N LYS A 14 0.52 -23.00 -63.49
CA LYS A 14 0.66 -23.90 -62.30
C LYS A 14 1.96 -23.88 -61.46
N LYS A 15 1.78 -23.98 -60.12
CA LYS A 15 2.21 -25.10 -59.22
C LYS A 15 1.71 -24.83 -57.77
N GLN A 16 0.65 -25.51 -57.27
CA GLN A 16 0.65 -26.70 -56.37
C GLN A 16 1.48 -26.50 -55.06
N THR A 17 1.02 -26.73 -53.82
CA THR A 17 -0.08 -27.57 -53.26
C THR A 17 -0.37 -27.21 -51.77
N ASP A 18 -1.66 -27.26 -51.39
CA ASP A 18 -2.30 -27.89 -50.20
C ASP A 18 -1.96 -27.45 -48.75
N THR A 19 -2.87 -26.89 -47.94
CA THR A 19 -4.22 -27.24 -47.40
C THR A 19 -4.20 -27.76 -45.94
N SER A 20 -4.94 -27.00 -45.11
CA SER A 20 -5.72 -27.35 -43.91
C SER A 20 -5.09 -28.03 -42.67
N SER A 21 -5.17 -27.28 -41.56
CA SER A 21 -5.80 -27.65 -40.28
C SER A 21 -5.95 -29.13 -39.91
N LYS A 22 -5.17 -29.62 -38.92
CA LYS A 22 -5.62 -30.73 -38.07
C LYS A 22 -5.08 -30.66 -36.64
N LYS A 23 -6.02 -30.35 -35.74
CA LYS A 23 -6.03 -30.56 -34.29
C LYS A 23 -5.43 -31.93 -33.95
N ARG A 24 -4.40 -31.99 -33.09
CA ARG A 24 -3.96 -33.22 -32.42
C ARG A 24 -4.08 -33.04 -30.91
N PHE A 25 -5.16 -33.61 -30.37
CA PHE A 25 -5.16 -34.16 -29.02
C PHE A 25 -4.11 -35.28 -28.97
N ASN A 26 -3.32 -35.34 -27.90
CA ASN A 26 -2.55 -36.52 -27.58
C ASN A 26 -2.79 -36.87 -26.11
N GLU A 27 -3.28 -38.08 -25.89
CA GLU A 27 -3.58 -38.69 -24.60
C GLU A 27 -2.57 -39.83 -24.35
N GLY A 28 -2.05 -39.92 -23.13
CA GLY A 28 -1.16 -40.98 -22.62
C GLY A 28 0.34 -40.65 -22.76
N MET A 29 1.22 -40.79 -21.76
CA MET A 29 1.17 -41.47 -20.46
C MET A 29 2.13 -40.79 -19.46
N ASP A 30 1.78 -41.03 -18.20
CA ASP A 30 2.44 -40.81 -16.91
C ASP A 30 3.98 -40.68 -16.88
N VAL A 31 4.49 -39.52 -16.46
CA VAL A 31 5.77 -39.38 -15.76
C VAL A 31 5.59 -38.34 -14.65
N ASN A 32 5.59 -38.84 -13.41
CA ASN A 32 5.72 -38.10 -12.16
C ASN A 32 6.50 -36.78 -12.31
N SER A 33 5.77 -35.66 -12.33
CA SER A 33 6.30 -34.38 -11.84
C SER A 33 5.36 -33.86 -10.78
N SER A 34 5.74 -34.13 -9.54
CA SER A 34 5.15 -33.55 -8.35
C SER A 34 5.33 -32.03 -8.41
N THR A 35 4.40 -31.34 -9.06
CA THR A 35 4.24 -29.91 -8.86
C THR A 35 4.02 -29.69 -7.36
N PRO A 36 4.82 -28.85 -6.68
CA PRO A 36 4.61 -28.60 -5.28
C PRO A 36 3.28 -27.88 -5.16
N LYS A 37 2.23 -28.61 -4.78
CA LYS A 37 0.96 -28.05 -4.32
C LYS A 37 1.35 -27.08 -3.20
N LYS A 38 1.37 -25.78 -3.50
CA LYS A 38 1.36 -24.72 -2.49
C LYS A 38 0.19 -25.06 -1.59
N LYS A 39 0.46 -25.66 -0.42
CA LYS A 39 -0.55 -25.87 0.60
C LYS A 39 -1.14 -24.50 0.86
N ALA A 40 -2.39 -24.30 0.50
CA ALA A 40 -3.11 -23.09 0.83
C ALA A 40 -2.99 -22.94 2.35
N LYS A 41 -2.35 -21.85 2.81
CA LYS A 41 -2.29 -21.56 4.24
C LYS A 41 -3.74 -21.52 4.72
N LYS A 42 -4.07 -22.39 5.68
CA LYS A 42 -5.38 -22.43 6.33
C LYS A 42 -5.71 -20.98 6.72
N ALA A 43 -6.87 -20.48 6.27
CA ALA A 43 -7.28 -19.12 6.59
C ALA A 43 -7.34 -18.99 8.11
N VAL A 44 -6.40 -18.23 8.68
CA VAL A 44 -6.41 -17.90 10.10
C VAL A 44 -7.59 -16.97 10.31
N ARG A 45 -8.46 -17.28 11.27
CA ARG A 45 -9.59 -16.40 11.60
C ARG A 45 -9.04 -15.05 12.07
N ARG A 46 -9.73 -13.94 11.77
CA ARG A 46 -9.26 -12.59 12.12
C ARG A 46 -9.08 -12.44 13.63
N GLU A 47 -9.92 -13.11 14.39
CA GLU A 47 -9.90 -13.21 15.85
C GLU A 47 -8.64 -13.91 16.37
N ASP A 48 -7.94 -14.68 15.56
CA ASP A 48 -6.72 -15.41 15.94
C ASP A 48 -5.44 -14.71 15.46
N SER A 49 -5.57 -13.67 14.62
CA SER A 49 -4.43 -12.94 14.08
C SER A 49 -3.72 -12.13 15.18
N PRO A 50 -2.43 -12.43 15.49
CA PRO A 50 -1.69 -11.68 16.51
C PRO A 50 -1.47 -10.23 16.10
N ILE A 51 -1.34 -9.97 14.78
CA ILE A 51 -1.19 -8.63 14.21
C ILE A 51 -2.44 -7.80 14.48
N LEU A 52 -3.63 -8.34 14.18
CA LEU A 52 -4.90 -7.62 14.38
C LEU A 52 -5.18 -7.39 15.86
N LYS A 53 -4.96 -8.42 16.72
CA LYS A 53 -5.10 -8.28 18.18
C LYS A 53 -4.23 -7.15 18.72
N LYS A 54 -2.96 -7.10 18.32
CA LYS A 54 -2.02 -6.09 18.79
C LYS A 54 -2.40 -4.69 18.29
N LEU A 55 -2.80 -4.56 17.02
CA LEU A 55 -3.24 -3.29 16.47
C LEU A 55 -4.50 -2.76 17.17
N ILE A 56 -5.49 -3.63 17.41
CA ILE A 56 -6.70 -3.28 18.16
C ILE A 56 -6.34 -2.85 19.57
N LYS A 57 -5.45 -3.58 20.26
CA LYS A 57 -4.99 -3.23 21.60
C LYS A 57 -4.33 -1.86 21.65
N GLU A 58 -3.44 -1.56 20.70
CA GLU A 58 -2.79 -0.25 20.61
C GLU A 58 -3.84 0.85 20.35
N LEU A 59 -4.72 0.69 19.36
CA LEU A 59 -5.74 1.69 19.00
C LEU A 59 -6.85 1.88 20.05
N SER A 60 -7.09 0.89 20.90
CA SER A 60 -8.06 0.98 22.00
C SER A 60 -7.45 1.58 23.27
N ALA A 61 -6.14 1.81 23.31
CA ALA A 61 -5.51 2.47 24.45
C ALA A 61 -5.94 3.95 24.53
N PRO A 62 -5.87 4.57 25.73
CA PRO A 62 -6.03 6.00 25.89
C PRO A 62 -5.01 6.75 25.03
N ILE A 63 -5.44 7.86 24.44
CA ILE A 63 -4.56 8.74 23.66
C ILE A 63 -3.52 9.33 24.62
N PRO A 64 -2.21 9.16 24.36
CA PRO A 64 -1.17 9.75 25.19
C PRO A 64 -1.24 11.29 25.15
N GLN A 65 -1.08 11.95 26.31
CA GLN A 65 -0.85 13.40 26.33
C GLN A 65 0.55 13.69 25.75
N GLN A 66 0.62 14.56 24.75
CA GLN A 66 1.87 14.86 24.06
C GLN A 66 2.52 16.14 24.58
N SER A 67 3.84 16.07 24.79
CA SER A 67 4.73 17.22 24.76
C SER A 67 5.30 17.29 23.35
N SER A 68 4.88 18.28 22.58
CA SER A 68 5.39 18.51 21.22
C SER A 68 6.88 18.80 21.26
N SER A 69 7.71 17.84 20.83
CA SER A 69 9.13 18.04 20.59
C SER A 69 9.44 17.62 19.16
N SER A 70 9.50 18.61 18.27
CA SER A 70 10.06 18.45 16.93
C SER A 70 11.58 18.41 17.06
N SER A 71 12.16 17.22 17.21
CA SER A 71 13.62 17.05 17.17
C SER A 71 14.08 16.74 15.75
N ILE A 72 15.00 17.55 15.25
CA ILE A 72 15.74 17.27 14.02
C ILE A 72 16.66 16.08 14.31
N ILE A 73 16.56 14.99 13.54
CA ILE A 73 17.43 13.82 13.68
C ILE A 73 18.87 14.25 13.36
N SER A 74 19.68 14.47 14.39
CA SER A 74 21.11 14.71 14.24
C SER A 74 21.82 13.36 14.20
N LEU A 75 22.37 13.00 13.04
CA LEU A 75 23.22 11.81 12.94
C LEU A 75 24.51 12.07 13.74
N GLN A 76 24.54 11.58 14.99
CA GLN A 76 25.76 11.65 15.80
C GLN A 76 26.80 10.70 15.22
N ILE A 77 27.95 11.25 14.84
CA ILE A 77 29.15 10.48 14.53
C ILE A 77 29.65 9.88 15.85
N PHE A 78 29.80 8.56 15.90
CA PHE A 78 30.37 7.88 17.07
C PHE A 78 31.90 7.96 16.99
N PRO A 79 32.58 8.60 17.94
CA PRO A 79 34.04 8.56 18.01
C PRO A 79 34.51 7.15 18.39
N ASP A 80 35.78 6.87 18.09
CA ASP A 80 36.44 5.64 18.51
C ASP A 80 36.48 5.58 20.05
N MET A 81 36.16 4.41 20.61
CA MET A 81 35.91 4.26 22.05
C MET A 81 37.15 3.67 22.75
N ASP A 82 37.72 4.39 23.71
CA ASP A 82 38.75 3.86 24.62
C ASP A 82 38.11 3.23 25.87
N ILE A 83 38.67 2.11 26.37
CA ILE A 83 38.17 1.37 27.53
C ILE A 83 38.02 2.28 28.75
N ASN A 84 38.94 3.22 28.97
CA ASN A 84 38.90 4.13 30.12
C ASN A 84 37.85 5.24 29.97
N SER A 85 37.30 5.42 28.76
CA SER A 85 36.30 6.44 28.43
C SER A 85 34.86 5.91 28.36
N VAL A 86 34.69 4.58 28.35
CA VAL A 86 33.38 3.92 28.21
C VAL A 86 32.51 4.21 29.44
N ASN A 87 31.38 4.87 29.21
CA ASN A 87 30.38 5.12 30.23
C ASN A 87 29.05 4.52 29.80
N PHE A 88 28.73 3.32 30.32
CA PHE A 88 27.52 2.58 29.95
C PHE A 88 26.23 3.32 30.25
N ARG A 89 26.17 4.15 31.31
CA ARG A 89 24.99 4.99 31.59
C ARG A 89 24.74 5.98 30.46
N LYS A 90 25.77 6.70 30.02
CA LYS A 90 25.66 7.64 28.89
C LYS A 90 25.27 6.93 27.59
N LEU A 91 25.75 5.70 27.38
CA LEU A 91 25.38 4.91 26.20
C LEU A 91 23.91 4.46 26.27
N ASP A 92 23.45 4.01 27.44
CA ASP A 92 22.05 3.65 27.67
C ASP A 92 21.10 4.85 27.49
N ASP A 93 21.45 6.00 28.05
CA ASP A 93 20.70 7.25 27.86
C ASP A 93 20.57 7.61 26.37
N LYS A 94 21.65 7.43 25.59
CA LYS A 94 21.64 7.64 24.14
C LYS A 94 20.73 6.65 23.40
N ILE A 95 20.69 5.38 23.83
CA ILE A 95 19.78 4.38 23.26
C ILE A 95 18.33 4.82 23.49
N ILE A 96 17.98 5.20 24.72
CA ILE A 96 16.63 5.65 25.07
C ILE A 96 16.21 6.86 24.21
N ILE A 97 17.11 7.83 24.03
CA ILE A 97 16.86 9.01 23.17
C ILE A 97 16.61 8.57 21.73
N ALA A 98 17.49 7.75 21.16
CA ALA A 98 17.40 7.30 19.77
C ALA A 98 16.12 6.46 19.52
N GLU A 99 15.73 5.60 20.46
CA GLU A 99 14.49 4.83 20.37
C GLU A 99 13.25 5.73 20.39
N ASN A 100 13.26 6.78 21.22
CA ASN A 100 12.18 7.76 21.28
C ASN A 100 12.09 8.59 19.98
N GLU A 101 13.22 9.02 19.43
CA GLU A 101 13.28 9.73 18.14
C GLU A 101 12.80 8.85 16.98
N ASN A 102 13.21 7.58 16.96
CA ASN A 102 12.72 6.62 15.97
C ASN A 102 11.20 6.43 16.07
N LYS A 103 10.65 6.35 17.29
CA LYS A 103 9.21 6.29 17.50
C LYS A 103 8.50 7.54 16.96
N ASN A 104 9.02 8.74 17.24
CA ASN A 104 8.46 9.99 16.71
C ASN A 104 8.51 10.00 15.18
N THR A 105 9.62 9.59 14.58
CA THR A 105 9.78 9.47 13.13
C THR A 105 8.74 8.52 12.52
N ILE A 106 8.48 7.38 13.17
CA ILE A 106 7.43 6.44 12.72
C ILE A 106 6.06 7.12 12.72
N LEU A 107 5.73 7.84 13.78
CA LEU A 107 4.46 8.56 13.89
C LEU A 107 4.34 9.67 12.85
N GLU A 108 5.39 10.47 12.64
CA GLU A 108 5.44 11.52 11.62
C GLU A 108 5.18 10.95 10.21
N VAL A 109 5.80 9.82 9.89
CA VAL A 109 5.55 9.14 8.62
C VAL A 109 4.08 8.69 8.52
N ILE A 110 3.49 8.14 9.59
CA ILE A 110 2.07 7.78 9.59
C ILE A 110 1.18 9.02 9.41
N HIS A 111 1.46 10.13 10.10
CA HIS A 111 0.75 11.41 9.93
C HIS A 111 0.82 11.91 8.49
N ALA A 112 2.00 11.89 7.86
CA ALA A 112 2.17 12.32 6.47
C ALA A 112 1.30 11.48 5.52
N TYR A 113 1.26 10.15 5.69
CA TYR A 113 0.38 9.28 4.90
C TYR A 113 -1.11 9.51 5.21
N TYR A 114 -1.48 9.74 6.48
CA TYR A 114 -2.86 10.05 6.88
C TYR A 114 -3.35 11.32 6.20
N TYR A 115 -2.60 12.41 6.28
CA TYR A 115 -2.97 13.69 5.67
C TYR A 115 -2.94 13.66 4.16
N PHE A 116 -1.99 12.95 3.54
CA PHE A 116 -2.00 12.70 2.10
C PHE A 116 -3.30 12.00 1.68
N GLY A 117 -3.71 10.96 2.42
CA GLY A 117 -4.95 10.23 2.14
C GLY A 117 -6.21 11.06 2.39
N LYS A 118 -6.21 11.90 3.42
CA LYS A 118 -7.29 12.86 3.73
C LYS A 118 -7.43 13.91 2.62
N GLY A 119 -6.32 14.49 2.17
CA GLY A 119 -6.28 15.44 1.06
C GLY A 119 -6.77 14.81 -0.25
N TYR A 120 -6.33 13.58 -0.54
CA TYR A 120 -6.87 12.81 -1.67
C TYR A 120 -8.39 12.70 -1.60
N ARG A 121 -8.92 12.31 -0.44
CA ARG A 121 -10.35 12.10 -0.27
C ARG A 121 -11.13 13.40 -0.45
N LEU A 122 -10.62 14.51 0.06
CA LEU A 122 -11.23 15.84 -0.07
C LEU A 122 -11.36 16.25 -1.55
N TRP A 123 -10.29 16.13 -2.34
CA TRP A 123 -10.34 16.42 -3.77
C TRP A 123 -11.21 15.44 -4.55
N PHE A 124 -11.15 14.15 -4.20
CA PHE A 124 -11.98 13.12 -4.82
C PHE A 124 -13.47 13.41 -4.60
N ASP A 125 -13.87 13.71 -3.36
CA ASP A 125 -15.26 14.01 -3.02
C ASP A 125 -15.71 15.35 -3.65
N HIS A 126 -14.79 16.29 -3.90
CA HIS A 126 -15.09 17.49 -4.69
C HIS A 126 -15.44 17.15 -6.15
N TYR A 127 -14.58 16.39 -6.84
CA TYR A 127 -14.81 16.03 -8.25
C TYR A 127 -15.99 15.08 -8.44
N LYS A 128 -16.23 14.16 -7.50
CA LYS A 128 -17.32 13.18 -7.55
C LYS A 128 -18.71 13.83 -7.54
N LYS A 129 -18.83 15.11 -7.17
CA LYS A 129 -20.08 15.88 -7.29
C LYS A 129 -20.51 16.10 -8.74
N THR A 130 -19.55 16.14 -9.67
CA THR A 130 -19.77 16.54 -11.06
C THR A 130 -19.39 15.44 -12.05
N TYR A 131 -18.43 14.60 -11.69
CA TYR A 131 -17.82 13.63 -12.60
C TYR A 131 -18.03 12.18 -12.13
N SER A 132 -17.84 11.23 -13.05
CA SER A 132 -17.81 9.80 -12.71
C SER A 132 -16.66 9.46 -11.75
N GLU A 133 -16.72 8.29 -11.14
CA GLU A 133 -15.67 7.83 -10.21
C GLU A 133 -14.29 7.76 -10.88
N ASP A 134 -14.21 7.23 -12.09
CA ASP A 134 -12.96 7.11 -12.84
C ASP A 134 -12.40 8.49 -13.24
N MET A 135 -13.25 9.39 -13.71
CA MET A 135 -12.84 10.74 -14.06
C MET A 135 -12.42 11.55 -12.84
N SER A 136 -13.14 11.42 -11.72
CA SER A 136 -12.75 12.02 -10.44
C SER A 136 -11.39 11.52 -9.98
N ASN A 137 -11.14 10.21 -10.04
CA ASN A 137 -9.84 9.63 -9.72
C ASN A 137 -8.72 10.17 -10.63
N SER A 138 -8.98 10.34 -11.93
CA SER A 138 -8.02 10.91 -12.88
C SER A 138 -7.67 12.35 -12.52
N LEU A 139 -8.67 13.18 -12.27
CA LEU A 139 -8.49 14.60 -11.92
C LEU A 139 -7.70 14.79 -10.63
N VAL A 140 -7.94 13.94 -9.61
CA VAL A 140 -7.11 13.98 -8.40
C VAL A 140 -5.66 13.56 -8.69
N ASN A 141 -5.44 12.57 -9.56
CA ASN A 141 -4.08 12.21 -9.95
C ASN A 141 -3.39 13.39 -10.63
N ASP A 142 -4.05 14.07 -11.57
CA ASP A 142 -3.50 15.24 -12.24
C ASP A 142 -3.15 16.36 -11.24
N LYS A 143 -4.01 16.60 -10.25
CA LYS A 143 -3.72 17.53 -9.13
C LYS A 143 -2.51 17.12 -8.30
N ILE A 144 -2.35 15.83 -8.01
CA ILE A 144 -1.17 15.34 -7.28
C ILE A 144 0.10 15.56 -8.12
N ARG A 145 0.02 15.36 -9.43
CA ARG A 145 1.15 15.55 -10.35
C ARG A 145 1.59 17.01 -10.43
N GLU A 146 0.64 17.94 -10.45
CA GLU A 146 0.89 19.39 -10.46
C GLU A 146 1.78 19.84 -9.29
N HIS A 147 1.63 19.20 -8.12
CA HIS A 147 2.36 19.58 -6.89
C HIS A 147 3.60 18.72 -6.60
N LEU A 148 4.01 17.87 -7.55
CA LEU A 148 5.22 17.05 -7.45
C LEU A 148 6.21 17.48 -8.54
N PRO A 149 7.13 18.42 -8.28
CA PRO A 149 8.02 18.98 -9.31
C PRO A 149 8.98 17.96 -9.95
N ASP A 150 9.30 16.86 -9.25
CA ASP A 150 10.07 15.72 -9.80
C ASP A 150 9.18 14.63 -10.41
N TYR A 151 7.93 14.93 -10.75
CA TYR A 151 6.93 13.95 -11.22
C TYR A 151 7.41 13.12 -12.41
N ASN A 152 8.13 13.72 -13.37
CA ASN A 152 8.69 12.99 -14.52
C ASN A 152 9.70 11.88 -14.12
N LYS A 153 10.22 11.91 -12.88
CA LYS A 153 11.12 10.88 -12.32
C LYS A 153 10.37 9.83 -11.50
N VAL A 154 9.13 10.10 -11.06
CA VAL A 154 8.33 9.17 -10.27
C VAL A 154 7.50 8.31 -11.21
N SER A 155 7.85 7.02 -11.32
CA SER A 155 7.01 6.05 -12.05
C SER A 155 5.56 6.07 -11.57
N GLU A 156 4.61 6.02 -12.50
CA GLU A 156 3.18 5.86 -12.25
C GLU A 156 2.86 4.75 -11.24
N ALA A 157 3.60 3.64 -11.31
CA ALA A 157 3.43 2.52 -10.38
C ALA A 157 3.77 2.91 -8.93
N ASN A 158 4.77 3.77 -8.72
CA ASN A 158 5.16 4.24 -7.39
C ASN A 158 4.15 5.24 -6.84
N LEU A 159 3.65 6.15 -7.68
CA LEU A 159 2.60 7.10 -7.30
C LEU A 159 1.33 6.36 -6.88
N ARG A 160 0.89 5.40 -7.71
CA ARG A 160 -0.25 4.53 -7.41
C ARG A 160 -0.07 3.83 -6.06
N LYS A 161 1.07 3.18 -5.83
CA LYS A 161 1.36 2.50 -4.55
C LYS A 161 1.34 3.46 -3.37
N ARG A 162 1.95 4.64 -3.48
CA ARG A 162 1.97 5.65 -2.42
C ARG A 162 0.56 6.13 -2.09
N LYS A 163 -0.24 6.41 -3.12
CA LYS A 163 -1.65 6.81 -3.00
C LYS A 163 -2.50 5.72 -2.34
N GLU A 164 -2.42 4.48 -2.82
CA GLU A 164 -3.16 3.35 -2.24
C GLU A 164 -2.83 3.14 -0.75
N ARG A 165 -1.54 3.27 -0.39
CA ARG A 165 -1.10 3.23 1.02
C ARG A 165 -1.71 4.38 1.82
N ALA A 166 -1.64 5.61 1.32
CA ALA A 166 -2.17 6.79 2.00
C ALA A 166 -3.68 6.70 2.23
N ILE A 167 -4.45 6.32 1.22
CA ILE A 167 -5.90 6.12 1.32
C ILE A 167 -6.22 5.05 2.38
N LYS A 168 -5.43 3.97 2.43
CA LYS A 168 -5.62 2.90 3.40
C LYS A 168 -5.34 3.34 4.83
N ILE A 169 -4.24 4.07 5.05
CA ILE A 169 -3.89 4.67 6.35
C ILE A 169 -5.00 5.64 6.78
N PHE A 170 -5.40 6.57 5.91
CA PHE A 170 -6.50 7.48 6.16
C PHE A 170 -7.78 6.75 6.58
N LYS A 171 -8.24 5.78 5.77
CA LYS A 171 -9.44 5.01 6.06
C LYS A 171 -9.40 4.32 7.41
N LEU A 172 -8.26 3.75 7.81
CA LEU A 172 -8.13 3.09 9.12
C LEU A 172 -8.32 4.09 10.25
N PHE A 173 -7.48 5.13 10.31
CA PHE A 173 -7.44 6.06 11.44
C PHE A 173 -8.71 6.91 11.52
N ASP A 174 -9.18 7.44 10.39
CA ASP A 174 -10.42 8.22 10.32
C ASP A 174 -11.62 7.41 10.83
N GLY A 175 -11.65 6.10 10.56
CA GLY A 175 -12.69 5.20 11.04
C GLY A 175 -12.59 4.76 12.50
N VAL A 176 -11.55 5.11 13.26
CA VAL A 176 -11.38 4.71 14.67
C VAL A 176 -11.25 5.89 15.64
N GLY A 177 -11.34 7.13 15.16
CA GLY A 177 -11.18 8.33 16.00
C GLY A 177 -10.22 9.38 15.45
N GLY A 178 -9.81 9.26 14.18
CA GLY A 178 -9.03 10.25 13.47
C GLY A 178 -7.56 10.32 13.87
N GLU A 179 -6.99 11.50 13.69
CA GLU A 179 -5.57 11.79 13.90
C GLU A 179 -5.08 11.41 15.31
N GLY A 180 -5.86 11.68 16.35
CA GLY A 180 -5.45 11.41 17.74
C GLY A 180 -5.12 9.92 17.99
N LYS A 181 -5.72 9.01 17.21
CA LYS A 181 -5.45 7.57 17.31
C LYS A 181 -4.11 7.15 16.72
N ILE A 182 -3.46 8.01 15.91
CA ILE A 182 -2.11 7.75 15.39
C ILE A 182 -1.12 7.66 16.56
N TYR A 183 -1.24 8.52 17.57
CA TYR A 183 -0.38 8.52 18.76
C TYR A 183 -0.48 7.27 19.62
N CYS A 184 -1.51 6.46 19.43
CA CYS A 184 -1.66 5.19 20.12
C CYS A 184 -0.75 4.09 19.55
N ILE A 185 -0.21 4.30 18.35
CA ILE A 185 0.70 3.36 17.70
C ILE A 185 2.07 3.37 18.38
N LYS A 186 2.54 2.17 18.71
CA LYS A 186 3.85 1.92 19.32
C LYS A 186 4.72 0.99 18.50
N SER A 187 4.12 0.04 17.77
CA SER A 187 4.88 -1.03 17.13
C SER A 187 4.58 -1.25 15.65
N PHE A 188 3.73 -0.41 15.06
CA PHE A 188 3.34 -0.53 13.66
C PHE A 188 3.95 0.56 12.79
N PHE A 189 4.52 0.13 11.67
CA PHE A 189 4.96 1.01 10.59
C PHE A 189 3.87 1.10 9.52
N VAL A 190 3.93 2.16 8.70
CA VAL A 190 3.07 2.30 7.51
C VAL A 190 3.11 1.07 6.62
N SER A 191 4.29 0.48 6.42
CA SER A 191 4.45 -0.73 5.61
C SER A 191 3.62 -1.90 6.15
N THR A 192 3.58 -2.10 7.47
CA THR A 192 2.80 -3.16 8.11
C THR A 192 1.32 -2.90 8.02
N ILE A 193 0.86 -1.69 8.35
CA ILE A 193 -0.56 -1.32 8.27
C ILE A 193 -1.05 -1.40 6.81
N SER A 194 -0.21 -1.02 5.86
CA SER A 194 -0.58 -1.03 4.44
C SER A 194 -0.83 -2.43 3.85
N ARG A 195 -0.33 -3.49 4.51
CA ARG A 195 -0.56 -4.88 4.11
C ARG A 195 -1.91 -5.43 4.56
N LEU A 196 -2.64 -4.73 5.42
CA LEU A 196 -3.96 -5.16 5.88
C LEU A 196 -4.95 -5.16 4.70
N GLY A 197 -5.80 -6.19 4.65
CA GLY A 197 -6.93 -6.24 3.72
C GLY A 197 -8.00 -5.20 4.08
N VAL A 198 -8.93 -4.96 3.16
CA VAL A 198 -10.09 -4.07 3.42
C VAL A 198 -10.91 -4.62 4.59
N ASP A 199 -11.25 -5.91 4.55
CA ASP A 199 -11.99 -6.54 5.63
C ASP A 199 -11.26 -6.56 6.97
N ASP A 200 -9.93 -6.62 6.97
CA ASP A 200 -9.13 -6.58 8.20
C ASP A 200 -9.18 -5.18 8.82
N ILE A 201 -9.17 -4.13 7.99
CA ILE A 201 -9.35 -2.75 8.43
C ILE A 201 -10.74 -2.57 9.02
N ASP A 202 -11.78 -3.07 8.35
CA ASP A 202 -13.16 -2.97 8.82
C ASP A 202 -13.36 -3.75 10.13
N TYR A 203 -12.74 -4.93 10.25
CA TYR A 203 -12.70 -5.68 11.50
C TYR A 203 -12.02 -4.91 12.64
N VAL A 204 -10.86 -4.31 12.40
CA VAL A 204 -10.15 -3.50 13.40
C VAL A 204 -11.02 -2.32 13.84
N LYS A 205 -11.63 -1.60 12.88
CA LYS A 205 -12.53 -0.49 13.18
C LYS A 205 -13.68 -0.89 14.09
N ALA A 206 -14.41 -1.94 13.71
CA ALA A 206 -15.54 -2.43 14.47
C ALA A 206 -15.16 -2.82 15.90
N LYS A 207 -13.98 -3.42 16.10
CA LYS A 207 -13.50 -3.81 17.43
C LYS A 207 -13.07 -2.62 18.28
N VAL A 208 -12.36 -1.65 17.71
CA VAL A 208 -11.93 -0.43 18.43
C VAL A 208 -13.13 0.43 18.84
N LEU A 209 -14.12 0.58 17.95
CA LEU A 209 -15.34 1.34 18.23
C LEU A 209 -16.17 0.69 19.34
N LYS A 210 -16.28 -0.65 19.34
CA LYS A 210 -16.95 -1.40 20.43
C LYS A 210 -16.24 -1.30 21.78
N ALA A 211 -14.91 -1.13 21.79
CA ALA A 211 -14.14 -0.98 23.01
C ALA A 211 -14.17 0.45 23.57
N SER A 212 -14.65 1.42 22.79
CA SER A 212 -14.75 2.83 23.17
C SER A 212 -16.16 3.24 23.62
N GLN A 213 -17.13 2.30 23.59
CA GLN A 213 -18.49 2.42 24.11
C GLN A 213 -18.56 1.79 25.49
#